data_AF-E2B3M3-F1
#
_entry.id   AF-E2B3M3-F1
#
_cell.length_a   1.000
_cell.length_b   1.000
_cell.length_c   1.000
_cell.angle_alpha   90.00
_cell.angle_beta   90.00
_cell.angle_gamma   90.00
#
_symmetry.space_group_name_H-M   'P 1'
#
loop_
_entity.id
_entity.type
_entity.pdbx_description
1 polymer ?
#
loop_
_entity_poly.entity_id
_entity_poly.type
_entity_poly.pdbx_seq_one_letter_code
_entity_poly.pdbx_strand_id
1 'polypeptide(L)' 'KTCEYWFGRFKSEDFNVNDKDRSGQPRELENADLQALLDEDPAQSTSELTTALNVNRTIVTKRLHDTGKIHK' A
#
# COMPACT_ATOMS: atom_id res chain seq x y z
N LYS A 1 -13.28 26.75 -8.78
CA LYS A 1 -13.34 25.27 -8.59
C LYS A 1 -12.98 24.81 -7.18
N THR A 2 -11.80 25.13 -6.61
CA THR A 2 -11.48 24.75 -5.21
C THR A 2 -12.36 25.47 -4.18
N CYS A 3 -12.56 26.78 -4.31
CA CYS A 3 -13.44 27.54 -3.40
C CYS A 3 -14.90 27.09 -3.48
N GLU A 4 -15.42 26.80 -4.68
CA GLU A 4 -16.79 26.31 -4.88
C GLU A 4 -16.99 24.91 -4.26
N TYR A 5 -16.00 24.02 -4.40
CA TYR A 5 -16.01 22.69 -3.77
C TYR A 5 -16.07 22.78 -2.24
N TRP A 6 -15.20 23.60 -1.63
CA TRP A 6 -15.20 23.79 -0.18
C TRP A 6 -16.47 24.48 0.32
N PHE A 7 -16.96 25.49 -0.41
CA PHE A 7 -18.22 26.16 -0.07
C PHE A 7 -19.41 25.19 -0.12
N GLY A 8 -19.45 24.29 -1.10
CA GLY A 8 -20.44 23.20 -1.16
C GLY A 8 -20.38 22.25 0.03
N ARG A 9 -19.17 21.81 0.42
CA ARG A 9 -18.97 20.94 1.60
C ARG A 9 -19.42 21.60 2.89
N PHE A 10 -19.07 22.86 3.09
CA PHE A 10 -19.50 23.60 4.29
C PHE A 10 -21.01 23.82 4.32
N LYS A 11 -21.65 24.01 3.16
CA LYS A 11 -23.12 24.08 3.05
C LYS A 11 -23.82 22.76 3.38
N SER A 12 -23.13 21.62 3.22
CA SER A 12 -23.63 20.30 3.63
C SER A 12 -23.17 19.88 5.03
N GLU A 13 -22.74 20.84 5.86
CA GLU A 13 -22.24 20.63 7.24
C GLU A 13 -20.99 19.72 7.32
N ASP A 14 -20.31 19.47 6.19
CA ASP A 14 -19.05 18.74 6.15
C ASP A 14 -17.87 19.71 6.35
N PHE A 15 -17.54 19.95 7.62
CA PHE A 15 -16.42 20.79 8.04
C PHE A 15 -15.09 20.04 8.12
N ASN A 16 -15.02 18.78 7.66
CA ASN A 16 -13.77 18.01 7.72
C ASN A 16 -12.76 18.57 6.71
N VAL A 17 -11.76 19.28 7.22
CA VAL A 17 -10.69 19.88 6.41
C VAL A 17 -9.63 18.85 6.01
N ASN A 18 -9.60 17.67 6.65
CA ASN A 18 -8.68 16.62 6.27
C ASN A 18 -8.98 16.10 4.86
N ASP A 19 -7.93 15.77 4.13
CA ASP A 19 -8.07 15.04 2.88
C ASP A 19 -8.70 13.69 3.15
N LYS A 20 -9.67 13.33 2.32
CA LYS A 20 -10.19 11.96 2.28
C LYS A 20 -9.07 11.04 1.82
N ASP A 21 -9.18 9.76 2.17
CA ASP A 21 -8.30 8.74 1.66
C ASP A 21 -8.19 8.88 0.14
N ARG A 22 -6.99 9.26 -0.29
CA ARG A 22 -6.70 9.39 -1.71
C ARG A 22 -6.63 7.98 -2.24
N SER A 23 -7.26 7.73 -3.38
CA SER A 23 -7.00 6.51 -4.14
C SER A 23 -5.54 6.55 -4.59
N GLY A 24 -4.64 6.00 -3.76
CA GLY A 24 -3.25 5.76 -4.11
C GLY A 24 -3.14 4.61 -5.11
N GLN A 25 -1.91 4.33 -5.54
CA GLN A 25 -1.62 3.18 -6.40
C GLN A 25 -2.28 1.93 -5.80
N PRO A 26 -3.05 1.16 -6.61
CA PRO A 26 -3.58 -0.12 -6.17
C PRO A 26 -2.45 -0.93 -5.55
N ARG A 27 -2.74 -1.60 -4.44
CA ARG A 27 -1.79 -2.53 -3.82
C ARG A 27 -1.59 -3.69 -4.81
N GLU A 28 -0.68 -3.54 -5.77
CA GLU A 28 -0.36 -4.54 -6.80
C GLU A 28 0.03 -5.90 -6.19
N LEU A 29 0.42 -5.88 -4.93
CA LEU A 29 0.64 -7.06 -4.10
C LEU A 29 -0.29 -6.98 -2.88
N GLU A 30 -1.23 -7.93 -2.77
CA GLU A 30 -1.95 -8.15 -1.52
C GLU A 30 -0.96 -8.66 -0.47
N ASN A 31 -1.03 -8.11 0.75
CA ASN A 31 -0.15 -8.52 1.83
C ASN A 31 -0.31 -10.02 2.16
N ALA A 32 -1.47 -10.60 1.87
CA ALA A 32 -1.76 -12.01 2.08
C ALA A 32 -0.90 -12.92 1.19
N ASP A 33 -0.72 -12.59 -0.09
CA ASP A 33 0.07 -13.40 -1.03
C ASP A 33 1.55 -13.44 -0.62
N LEU A 34 2.10 -12.28 -0.24
CA LEU A 34 3.47 -12.21 0.25
C LEU A 34 3.65 -12.97 1.57
N GLN A 35 2.65 -12.87 2.46
CA GLN A 35 2.70 -13.53 3.75
C GLN A 35 2.66 -15.06 3.59
N ALA A 36 1.82 -15.57 2.68
CA ALA A 36 1.73 -17.00 2.38
C ALA A 36 3.08 -17.56 1.87
N LEU A 37 3.77 -16.85 0.98
CA LEU A 37 5.10 -17.27 0.49
C LEU A 37 6.16 -17.29 1.60
N LEU A 38 6.14 -16.28 2.49
CA LEU A 38 7.06 -16.22 3.62
C LEU A 38 6.76 -17.25 4.71
N ASP A 39 5.50 -17.67 4.84
CA ASP A 39 5.09 -18.70 5.80
C ASP A 39 5.47 -20.11 5.29
N GLU A 40 5.51 -20.32 3.97
CA GLU A 40 6.02 -21.55 3.35
C GLU A 40 7.55 -21.64 3.46
N ASP A 41 8.26 -20.57 3.11
CA ASP A 41 9.72 -20.49 3.25
C ASP A 41 10.17 -19.09 3.70
N PRO A 42 10.53 -18.91 4.98
CA PRO A 42 10.96 -17.63 5.52
C PRO A 42 12.37 -17.22 5.06
N ALA A 43 13.14 -18.12 4.43
CA ALA A 43 14.49 -17.85 3.97
C ALA A 43 14.56 -17.38 2.50
N GLN A 44 13.41 -17.23 1.82
CA GLN A 44 13.36 -16.78 0.43
C GLN A 44 14.03 -15.41 0.23
N SER A 45 14.78 -15.31 -0.86
CA SER A 45 15.38 -14.07 -1.29
C SER A 45 14.36 -13.14 -1.95
N THR A 46 14.61 -11.84 -1.88
CA THR A 46 13.78 -10.85 -2.60
C THR A 46 13.69 -11.10 -4.11
N SER A 47 14.67 -11.77 -4.71
CA SER A 47 14.65 -12.11 -6.14
C SER A 47 13.66 -13.23 -6.44
N GLU A 48 13.65 -14.29 -5.62
CA GLU A 48 12.70 -15.39 -5.76
C GLU A 48 11.27 -14.90 -5.58
N LEU A 49 11.03 -14.05 -4.59
CA LEU A 49 9.73 -13.41 -4.36
C LEU A 49 9.27 -12.56 -5.56
N THR A 50 10.18 -11.82 -6.19
CA THR A 50 9.82 -11.04 -7.40
C THR A 50 9.45 -11.93 -8.57
N THR A 51 10.12 -13.07 -8.72
CA THR A 51 9.81 -14.04 -9.78
C THR A 51 8.49 -14.76 -9.51
N ALA A 52 8.26 -15.20 -8.27
CA ALA A 52 7.04 -15.89 -7.87
C ALA A 52 5.79 -15.01 -8.00
N LEU A 53 5.90 -13.74 -7.58
CA LEU A 53 4.79 -12.79 -7.58
C LEU A 53 4.69 -11.98 -8.88
N ASN A 54 5.66 -12.11 -9.79
CA ASN A 54 5.78 -11.33 -11.02
C ASN A 54 5.65 -9.81 -10.80
N VAL A 55 6.19 -9.31 -9.68
CA VAL A 55 6.17 -7.89 -9.31
C VAL A 55 7.57 -7.30 -9.31
N ASN A 56 7.65 -5.97 -9.39
CA ASN A 56 8.91 -5.26 -9.29
C ASN A 56 9.56 -5.45 -7.90
N ARG A 57 10.88 -5.60 -7.86
CA ARG A 57 11.67 -5.70 -6.62
C ARG A 57 11.40 -4.57 -5.62
N THR A 58 11.16 -3.36 -6.09
CA THR A 58 10.84 -2.22 -5.23
C THR A 58 9.51 -2.37 -4.48
N ILE A 59 8.55 -3.12 -5.03
CA ILE A 59 7.27 -3.41 -4.39
C ILE A 59 7.49 -4.42 -3.27
N VAL A 60 8.24 -5.50 -3.55
CA VAL A 60 8.57 -6.53 -2.56
C VAL A 60 9.35 -5.95 -1.38
N THR A 61 10.36 -5.11 -1.62
CA THR A 61 11.16 -4.51 -0.54
C THR A 61 10.35 -3.55 0.32
N LYS A 62 9.54 -2.68 -0.30
CA LYS A 62 8.61 -1.80 0.43
C LYS A 62 7.65 -2.61 1.30
N ARG A 63 7.10 -3.69 0.75
CA ARG A 63 6.17 -4.56 1.47
C ARG A 63 6.80 -5.28 2.64
N LEU A 64 8.00 -5.83 2.47
CA LEU A 64 8.75 -6.47 3.57
C LEU A 64 9.09 -5.50 4.69
N HIS A 65 9.31 -4.22 4.36
CA HIS A 65 9.47 -3.15 5.35
C HIS A 65 8.15 -2.84 6.06
N ASP A 66 7.04 -2.69 5.31
CA ASP A 66 5.70 -2.43 5.86
C ASP A 66 5.21 -3.55 6.80
N THR A 67 5.57 -4.81 6.53
CA THR A 67 5.22 -5.98 7.37
C THR A 67 6.20 -6.22 8.52
N GLY A 68 7.26 -5.42 8.66
CA GLY A 68 8.26 -5.56 9.72
C GLY A 68 9.13 -6.82 9.62
N LYS A 69 9.18 -7.47 8.44
CA LYS A 69 10.02 -8.66 8.19
C LYS A 69 11.48 -8.30 7.96
N ILE A 70 11.78 -7.03 7.71
CA ILE A 70 13.14 -6.48 7.66
C ILE A 70 13.32 -5.58 8.89
N HIS A 71 14.38 -5.82 9.66
CA HIS A 71 14.79 -4.96 10.78
C HIS A 71 15.97 -4.09 10.35
N LYS A 72 16.00 -2.84 10.81
CA LYS A 72 17.04 -1.85 10.49
C LYS A 72 18.41 -2.25 11.03
#